data_AF-E1IBT0-F1
#
_entry.id   AF-E1IBT0-F1
#
_cell.length_a   1.000
_cell.length_b   1.000
_cell.length_c   1.000
_cell.angle_alpha   90.00
_cell.angle_beta   90.00
_cell.angle_gamma   90.00
#
_symmetry.space_group_name_H-M   'P 1'
#
loop_
_entity.id
_entity.type
_entity.pdbx_description
1 polymer ?
#
loop_
_entity_poly.entity_id
_entity_poly.type
_entity_poly.pdbx_seq_one_letter_code
_entity_poly.pdbx_strand_id
1 'polypeptide(L)'
;MQLIFQVHRIFGEMILPLVIVGVAIYMTVVYKPGAPRGIVSLIFPILVDLQVGLGIIYWLSLLTIPALQDRYLGMPFILHPILGIIAAGLGHMAVGAKNPLRTLGRWAPLASLGVLLVLVLSNIMLVAMPTA
;
A
#
# COMPACT_ATOMS: atom_id res chain seq x y z
N MET A 1 -9.36 14.93 16.33
CA MET A 1 -8.27 13.93 16.39
C MET A 1 -8.78 12.50 16.55
N GLN A 2 -9.55 12.18 17.59
CA GLN A 2 -10.07 10.81 17.84
C GLN A 2 -10.76 10.15 16.63
N LEU A 3 -11.52 10.91 15.83
CA LEU A 3 -12.15 10.42 14.61
C LEU A 3 -11.13 9.88 13.58
N ILE A 4 -10.01 10.57 13.38
CA ILE A 4 -8.97 10.15 12.41
C ILE A 4 -8.35 8.82 12.85
N PHE A 5 -8.05 8.68 14.15
CA PHE A 5 -7.56 7.43 14.72
C PHE A 5 -8.55 6.28 14.55
N GLN A 6 -9.84 6.52 14.80
CA GLN A 6 -10.88 5.50 14.64
C GLN A 6 -11.06 5.08 13.17
N VAL A 7 -11.12 6.05 12.26
CA VAL A 7 -11.24 5.79 10.82
C VAL A 7 -10.03 5.02 10.31
N HIS A 8 -8.81 5.44 10.67
CA HIS A 8 -7.59 4.74 10.27
C HIS A 8 -7.53 3.31 10.84
N ARG A 9 -7.88 3.12 12.12
CA ARG A 9 -7.88 1.80 12.75
C ARG A 9 -8.88 0.84 12.10
N ILE A 10 -10.11 1.31 11.85
CA ILE A 10 -11.15 0.44 11.28
C ILE A 10 -10.88 0.20 9.79
N PHE A 11 -10.70 1.27 9.01
CA PHE A 11 -10.56 1.13 7.56
C PHE A 11 -9.14 0.78 7.14
N GLY A 12 -8.14 1.53 7.62
CA GLY A 12 -6.75 1.38 7.21
C GLY A 12 -6.04 0.14 7.76
N GLU A 13 -6.39 -0.33 8.96
CA GLU A 13 -5.73 -1.51 9.57
C GLU A 13 -6.54 -2.80 9.38
N MET A 14 -7.87 -2.75 9.41
CA MET A 14 -8.70 -3.96 9.42
C MET A 14 -9.38 -4.23 8.07
N ILE A 15 -10.07 -3.26 7.48
CA ILE A 15 -10.94 -3.52 6.33
C ILE A 15 -10.18 -3.46 5.01
N LEU A 16 -9.56 -2.32 4.68
CA LEU A 16 -8.94 -2.10 3.38
C LEU A 16 -7.82 -3.07 3.05
N PRO A 17 -6.89 -3.42 3.98
CA PRO A 17 -5.85 -4.40 3.67
C PRO A 17 -6.43 -5.75 3.25
N LEU A 18 -7.45 -6.23 3.97
CA LEU A 18 -8.11 -7.50 3.64
C LEU A 18 -8.82 -7.45 2.28
N VAL A 19 -9.50 -6.34 2.00
CA VAL A 19 -10.18 -6.15 0.70
C VAL A 19 -9.16 -6.07 -0.44
N ILE A 20 -8.05 -5.35 -0.27
CA ILE A 20 -6.98 -5.26 -1.28
C ILE A 20 -6.38 -6.63 -1.56
N VAL A 21 -6.05 -7.40 -0.52
CA VAL A 21 -5.53 -8.76 -0.67
C VAL A 21 -6.56 -9.67 -1.33
N GLY A 22 -7.83 -9.62 -0.90
CA GLY A 22 -8.91 -10.39 -1.50
C GLY A 22 -9.10 -10.09 -2.99
N VAL A 23 -9.07 -8.80 -3.38
CA VAL A 23 -9.15 -8.37 -4.77
C VAL A 23 -7.92 -8.84 -5.56
N ALA A 24 -6.71 -8.75 -5.00
CA ALA A 24 -5.51 -9.24 -5.66
C ALA A 24 -5.55 -10.75 -5.90
N ILE A 25 -6.03 -11.53 -4.93
CA ILE A 25 -6.24 -12.98 -5.06
C ILE A 25 -7.28 -13.26 -6.12
N TYR A 26 -8.46 -12.62 -6.05
CA TYR A 26 -9.50 -12.76 -7.06
C TYR A 26 -8.96 -12.46 -8.46
N MET A 27 -8.20 -11.38 -8.61
CA MET A 27 -7.61 -11.00 -9.88
C MET A 27 -6.63 -12.06 -10.40
N THR A 28 -5.83 -12.63 -9.50
CA THR A 28 -4.88 -13.70 -9.82
C THR A 28 -5.58 -14.97 -10.30
N VAL A 29 -6.73 -15.31 -9.71
CA VAL A 29 -7.49 -16.53 -10.03
C VAL A 29 -8.34 -16.35 -11.29
N VAL A 30 -9.04 -15.21 -11.41
CA VAL A 30 -10.11 -15.03 -12.40
C VAL A 30 -9.63 -14.36 -13.68
N TYR A 31 -8.64 -13.46 -13.63
CA TYR A 31 -8.18 -12.81 -14.87
C TYR A 31 -7.39 -13.79 -15.73
N LYS A 32 -7.80 -13.91 -16.99
CA LYS A 32 -7.04 -14.60 -18.02
C LYS A 32 -6.05 -13.61 -18.66
N PRO A 33 -4.84 -14.06 -19.01
CA PRO A 33 -3.89 -13.24 -19.78
C PRO A 33 -4.56 -12.70 -21.06
N GLY A 34 -4.49 -11.39 -21.28
CA GLY A 34 -5.08 -10.75 -22.46
C GLY A 34 -6.61 -10.53 -22.41
N ALA A 35 -7.28 -10.87 -21.31
CA ALA A 35 -8.70 -10.57 -21.15
C ALA A 35 -8.98 -9.06 -21.10
N PRO A 36 -10.15 -8.59 -21.58
CA PRO A 36 -10.56 -7.20 -21.44
C PRO A 36 -10.57 -6.78 -19.97
N ARG A 37 -10.25 -5.49 -19.71
CA ARG A 37 -10.32 -4.93 -18.36
C ARG A 37 -11.75 -4.96 -17.84
N GLY A 38 -11.98 -5.70 -16.76
CA GLY A 38 -13.24 -5.69 -16.02
C GLY A 38 -13.23 -4.64 -14.91
N ILE A 39 -14.40 -4.37 -14.34
CA ILE A 39 -14.60 -3.39 -13.25
C ILE A 39 -13.65 -3.63 -12.08
N VAL A 40 -13.39 -4.90 -11.73
CA VAL A 40 -12.49 -5.24 -10.62
C VAL A 40 -11.05 -4.75 -10.84
N SER A 41 -10.57 -4.74 -12.09
CA SER A 41 -9.22 -4.21 -12.41
C SER A 41 -9.14 -2.69 -12.28
N LEU A 42 -10.26 -1.99 -12.33
CA LEU A 42 -10.33 -0.55 -12.10
C LEU A 42 -10.37 -0.23 -10.60
N ILE A 43 -11.03 -1.09 -9.82
CA ILE A 43 -11.19 -0.90 -8.36
C ILE A 43 -9.87 -1.15 -7.61
N PHE A 44 -9.06 -2.13 -8.03
CA PHE A 44 -7.81 -2.47 -7.34
C PHE A 44 -6.88 -1.27 -7.06
N PRO A 45 -6.44 -0.47 -8.06
CA PRO A 45 -5.57 0.68 -7.80
C PRO A 45 -6.26 1.72 -6.90
N ILE A 46 -7.58 1.92 -7.03
CA ILE A 46 -8.34 2.85 -6.20
C ILE A 46 -8.32 2.43 -4.73
N LEU A 47 -8.45 1.13 -4.43
CA LEU A 47 -8.35 0.62 -3.07
C LEU A 47 -6.96 0.87 -2.48
N VAL A 48 -5.91 0.69 -3.29
CA VAL A 48 -4.53 1.00 -2.89
C VAL A 48 -4.38 2.50 -2.64
N ASP A 49 -4.91 3.36 -3.51
CA ASP A 49 -4.87 4.83 -3.33
C ASP A 49 -5.58 5.26 -2.05
N LEU A 50 -6.74 4.65 -1.72
CA LEU A 50 -7.45 4.90 -0.47
C LEU A 50 -6.62 4.48 0.75
N GLN A 51 -5.99 3.31 0.70
CA GLN A 51 -5.10 2.84 1.77
C GLN A 51 -3.93 3.81 2.00
N VAL A 52 -3.29 4.25 0.92
CA VAL A 52 -2.17 5.19 0.94
C VAL A 52 -2.64 6.55 1.48
N GLY A 53 -3.76 7.07 0.98
CA GLY A 53 -4.33 8.34 1.42
C GLY A 53 -4.67 8.34 2.91
N LEU A 54 -5.32 7.28 3.41
CA LEU A 54 -5.61 7.14 4.84
C LEU A 54 -4.33 7.03 5.69
N GLY A 55 -3.30 6.34 5.19
CA GLY A 55 -1.99 6.26 5.85
C GLY A 55 -1.29 7.62 5.95
N ILE A 56 -1.30 8.40 4.86
CA ILE A 56 -0.71 9.75 4.83
C ILE A 56 -1.47 10.70 5.75
N ILE A 57 -2.81 10.71 5.70
CA ILE A 57 -3.64 11.54 6.59
C ILE A 57 -3.36 11.20 8.05
N TYR A 58 -3.29 9.91 8.37
CA TYR A 58 -2.97 9.45 9.73
C TYR A 58 -1.58 9.90 10.18
N TRP A 59 -0.55 9.69 9.35
CA TRP A 59 0.82 10.11 9.63
C TRP A 59 0.93 11.63 9.84
N LEU A 60 0.34 12.44 8.95
CA LEU A 60 0.29 13.90 9.11
C LEU A 60 -0.38 14.30 10.43
N SER A 61 -1.45 13.61 10.82
CA SER A 61 -2.14 13.90 12.08
C SER A 61 -1.29 13.59 13.31
N LEU A 62 -0.41 12.58 13.25
CA LEU A 62 0.54 12.27 14.32
C LEU A 62 1.62 13.34 14.47
N LEU A 63 2.03 13.97 13.37
CA LEU A 63 3.00 15.08 13.39
C LEU A 63 2.45 16.34 14.06
N THR A 64 1.13 16.49 14.17
CA THR A 64 0.54 17.62 14.92
C THR A 64 0.66 17.47 16.44
N ILE A 65 1.12 16.32 16.93
CA ILE A 65 1.33 16.04 18.36
C ILE A 65 2.84 16.23 18.65
N PRO A 66 3.24 17.30 19.37
CA PRO A 66 4.65 17.65 19.54
C PRO A 66 5.50 16.51 20.12
N ALA A 67 4.96 15.77 21.10
CA ALA A 67 5.65 14.64 21.74
C ALA A 67 5.92 13.45 20.81
N LEU A 68 5.30 13.40 19.63
CA LEU A 68 5.42 12.30 18.67
C LEU A 68 6.21 12.71 17.41
N GLN A 69 6.46 14.00 17.21
CA GLN A 69 7.04 14.53 15.98
C GLN A 69 8.41 13.92 15.66
N ASP A 70 9.34 13.93 16.64
CA ASP A 70 10.70 13.41 16.45
C ASP A 70 10.71 11.93 16.09
N ARG A 71 9.77 11.15 16.65
CA ARG A 71 9.63 9.72 16.36
C ARG A 71 9.17 9.46 14.93
N TYR A 72 8.20 10.21 14.44
CA TYR A 72 7.61 9.98 13.11
C TYR A 72 8.37 10.65 11.97
N LEU A 73 9.25 11.61 12.28
CA LEU A 73 10.25 12.15 11.36
C LEU A 73 11.56 11.34 11.35
N GLY A 74 11.74 10.41 12.29
CA GLY A 74 12.86 9.48 12.31
C GLY A 74 12.72 8.31 11.33
N MET A 75 13.83 7.65 11.03
CA MET A 75 13.82 6.34 10.35
C MET A 75 13.21 5.28 11.30
N PRO A 76 12.33 4.39 10.81
CA PRO A 76 11.95 4.15 9.42
C PRO A 76 10.68 4.91 9.00
N PHE A 77 10.04 5.62 9.93
CA PHE A 77 8.69 6.19 9.79
C PHE A 77 8.63 7.35 8.80
N ILE A 78 9.72 8.08 8.60
CA ILE A 78 9.81 9.11 7.56
C ILE A 78 9.63 8.56 6.15
N LEU A 79 9.93 7.26 5.91
CA LEU A 79 9.75 6.63 4.61
C LEU A 79 8.29 6.25 4.33
N HIS A 80 7.41 6.28 5.33
CA HIS A 80 6.02 5.83 5.19
C HIS A 80 5.26 6.51 4.02
N PRO A 81 5.28 7.84 3.85
CA PRO A 81 4.63 8.48 2.69
C PRO A 81 5.28 8.09 1.36
N ILE A 82 6.61 7.92 1.32
CA ILE A 82 7.34 7.54 0.11
C ILE A 82 6.95 6.11 -0.31
N LEU A 83 6.94 5.17 0.64
CA LEU A 83 6.49 3.80 0.41
C LEU A 83 5.02 3.74 -0.02
N GLY A 84 4.17 4.60 0.56
CA GLY A 84 2.78 4.74 0.14
C GLY A 84 2.65 5.18 -1.32
N ILE A 85 3.40 6.19 -1.75
CA ILE A 85 3.38 6.65 -3.16
C ILE A 85 3.88 5.56 -4.11
N ILE A 86 4.94 4.84 -3.73
CA ILE A 86 5.42 3.69 -4.51
C ILE A 86 4.33 2.60 -4.59
N ALA A 87 3.60 2.35 -3.51
CA ALA A 87 2.48 1.42 -3.48
C ALA A 87 1.36 1.80 -4.44
N ALA A 88 0.92 3.05 -4.42
CA ALA A 88 -0.04 3.58 -5.39
C ALA A 88 0.48 3.38 -6.83
N GLY A 89 1.72 3.79 -7.09
CA GLY A 89 2.36 3.60 -8.39
C GLY A 89 2.33 2.14 -8.87
N LEU A 90 2.72 1.19 -8.01
CA LEU A 90 2.69 -0.24 -8.31
C LEU A 90 1.25 -0.75 -8.52
N GLY A 91 0.29 -0.27 -7.73
CA GLY A 91 -1.13 -0.58 -7.91
C GLY A 91 -1.65 -0.19 -9.30
N HIS A 92 -1.35 1.02 -9.75
CA HIS A 92 -1.68 1.50 -11.10
C HIS A 92 -0.88 0.77 -12.18
N MET A 93 0.38 0.40 -11.90
CA MET A 93 1.21 -0.38 -12.81
C MET A 93 0.70 -1.81 -13.01
N ALA A 94 0.13 -2.42 -11.97
CA ALA A 94 -0.41 -3.77 -12.01
C ALA A 94 -1.55 -3.94 -13.01
N VAL A 95 -2.29 -2.86 -13.27
CA VAL A 95 -3.48 -2.89 -14.13
C VAL A 95 -3.35 -2.06 -15.39
N GLY A 96 -2.37 -1.15 -15.48
CA GLY A 96 -2.19 -0.20 -16.59
C GLY A 96 -1.64 -0.80 -17.89
N ALA A 97 -1.88 -0.11 -19.02
CA ALA A 97 -1.71 -0.71 -20.35
C ALA A 97 -0.27 -0.63 -20.86
N LYS A 98 0.50 0.32 -20.32
CA LYS A 98 1.84 0.69 -20.78
C LYS A 98 2.87 0.61 -19.63
N ASN A 99 2.76 -0.41 -18.79
CA ASN A 99 3.52 -0.51 -17.55
C ASN A 99 4.38 -1.78 -17.50
N PRO A 100 5.52 -1.75 -16.78
CA PRO A 100 6.49 -2.85 -16.76
C PRO A 100 5.91 -4.16 -16.19
N LEU A 101 4.90 -4.07 -15.33
CA LEU A 101 4.24 -5.24 -14.73
C LEU A 101 3.23 -5.92 -15.68
N ARG A 102 2.97 -5.37 -16.88
CA ARG A 102 2.00 -5.91 -17.83
C ARG A 102 2.32 -7.36 -18.22
N THR A 103 3.59 -7.71 -18.36
CA THR A 103 4.04 -9.04 -18.76
C THR A 103 3.68 -10.11 -17.73
N LEU A 104 3.43 -9.72 -16.47
CA LEU A 104 3.01 -10.62 -15.40
C LEU A 104 1.52 -11.00 -15.50
N GLY A 105 0.74 -10.27 -16.30
CA GLY A 105 -0.68 -10.53 -16.52
C GLY A 105 -1.44 -10.63 -15.20
N ARG A 106 -2.11 -11.77 -14.96
CA ARG A 106 -2.90 -12.03 -13.73
C ARG A 106 -2.08 -11.97 -12.44
N TRP A 107 -0.77 -12.15 -12.52
CA TRP A 107 0.12 -12.11 -11.35
C TRP A 107 0.54 -10.71 -10.95
N ALA A 108 0.30 -9.69 -11.80
CA ALA A 108 0.77 -8.34 -11.56
C ALA A 108 0.27 -7.72 -10.23
N PRO A 109 -1.00 -7.89 -9.81
CA PRO A 109 -1.48 -7.39 -8.52
C PRO A 109 -0.76 -8.06 -7.34
N LEU A 110 -0.63 -9.39 -7.35
CA LEU A 110 0.02 -10.14 -6.28
C LEU A 110 1.52 -9.84 -6.21
N ALA A 111 2.20 -9.73 -7.35
CA ALA A 111 3.59 -9.33 -7.43
C ALA A 111 3.82 -7.93 -6.86
N SER A 112 2.90 -6.98 -7.14
CA SER A 112 2.96 -5.63 -6.59
C SER A 112 2.85 -5.64 -5.06
N LEU A 113 1.91 -6.42 -4.50
CA LEU A 113 1.79 -6.60 -3.06
C LEU A 113 3.04 -7.27 -2.46
N GLY A 114 3.64 -8.23 -3.16
CA GLY A 114 4.88 -8.88 -2.73
C GLY A 114 6.06 -7.92 -2.66
N VAL A 115 6.25 -7.09 -3.69
CA VAL A 115 7.29 -6.03 -3.70
C VAL A 115 7.08 -5.08 -2.52
N LEU A 116 5.85 -4.66 -2.27
CA LEU A 116 5.54 -3.79 -1.14
C LEU A 116 5.81 -4.43 0.21
N LEU A 117 5.45 -5.70 0.38
CA LEU A 117 5.77 -6.45 1.59
C LEU A 117 7.28 -6.50 1.83
N VAL A 118 8.08 -6.79 0.79
CA VAL A 118 9.54 -6.81 0.89
C VAL A 118 10.09 -5.44 1.28
N LEU A 119 9.58 -4.35 0.69
CA LEU A 119 10.02 -2.99 1.02
C LEU A 119 9.71 -2.62 2.47
N VAL A 120 8.50 -2.96 2.95
CA VAL A 120 8.09 -2.71 4.34
C VAL A 120 8.94 -3.52 5.31
N LEU A 121 9.14 -4.82 5.05
CA LEU A 121 9.95 -5.68 5.90
C LEU A 121 11.42 -5.24 5.93
N SER A 122 11.99 -4.91 4.77
CA SER A 122 13.38 -4.42 4.68
C SER A 122 13.57 -3.15 5.50
N ASN A 123 12.61 -2.22 5.43
CA ASN A 123 12.65 -0.99 6.20
C ASN A 123 12.60 -1.25 7.72
N ILE A 124 11.76 -2.19 8.17
CA ILE A 124 11.69 -2.60 9.58
C ILE A 124 13.01 -3.26 10.01
N MET A 125 13.55 -4.17 9.19
CA MET A 125 14.78 -4.90 9.52
C MET A 125 16.00 -3.98 9.60
N LEU A 126 16.12 -3.00 8.70
CA LEU A 126 17.21 -2.00 8.75
C LEU A 126 17.23 -1.23 10.07
N VAL A 127 16.07 -0.95 10.65
CA VAL A 127 15.96 -0.26 11.93
C VAL A 127 16.13 -1.19 13.13
N ALA A 128 15.76 -2.47 12.98
CA ALA A 128 15.95 -3.48 14.01
C ALA A 128 17.40 -3.97 14.12
N MET A 129 18.28 -3.63 13.17
CA MET A 129 19.70 -3.96 13.25
C MET A 129 20.36 -3.16 14.40
N PRO A 130 21.06 -3.82 15.33
CA PRO A 130 21.86 -3.13 16.33
C PRO A 130 22.95 -2.32 15.61
N THR A 131 23.00 -1.00 15.88
CA THR A 131 24.16 -0.19 15.52
C THR A 131 25.34 -0.68 16.35
N ALA A 132 26.36 -1.23 15.69
CA ALA A 132 27.63 -1.59 16.32
C ALA A 132 28.34 -0.38 16.90
#